data_AF-U2RQ25-F1
#
_entry.id   AF-U2RQ25-F1
#
_cell.length_a   1.000
_cell.length_b   1.000
_cell.length_c   1.000
_cell.angle_alpha   90.00
_cell.angle_beta   90.00
_cell.angle_gamma   90.00
#
_symmetry.space_group_name_H-M   'P 1'
#
loop_
_entity.id
_entity.type
_entity.pdbx_description
1 polymer ?
#
loop_
_entity_poly.entity_id
_entity_poly.type
_entity_poly.pdbx_seq_one_letter_code
_entity_poly.pdbx_strand_id
1 'polypeptide(L)' 'SPDIGPEAAVAELDARPELFEGVIAAQALAVRADLLRAAGRPERAAAAYAHALDATTDERVRRFLARRLAEQQGA' A
#
# COMPACT_ATOMS: atom_id res chain seq x y z
N SER A 1 -0.21 23.59 5.05
CA SER A 1 -0.29 22.67 3.90
C SER A 1 -1.76 22.38 3.70
N PRO A 2 -2.36 22.53 2.50
CA PRO A 2 -3.68 21.96 2.30
C PRO A 2 -3.53 20.45 2.49
N ASP A 3 -4.23 19.88 3.48
CA ASP A 3 -4.28 18.44 3.66
C ASP A 3 -4.88 17.85 2.38
N ILE A 4 -4.01 17.27 1.56
CA ILE A 4 -4.43 16.51 0.38
C ILE A 4 -5.06 15.23 0.94
N GLY A 5 -6.38 15.10 0.77
CA GLY A 5 -7.14 13.92 1.23
C GLY A 5 -6.58 12.60 0.67
N PRO A 6 -6.95 11.45 1.25
CA PRO A 6 -6.33 10.17 0.93
C PRO A 6 -6.43 9.81 -0.55
N GLU A 7 -7.51 10.20 -1.24
CA GLU A 7 -7.68 10.00 -2.68
C GLU A 7 -6.63 10.74 -3.52
N ALA A 8 -6.32 11.98 -3.15
CA ALA A 8 -5.38 12.80 -3.90
C ALA A 8 -3.93 12.40 -3.58
N ALA A 9 -3.65 11.90 -2.36
CA ALA A 9 -2.37 11.27 -2.04
C ALA A 9 -2.15 9.95 -2.81
N VAL A 10 -3.20 9.14 -3.01
CA VAL A 10 -3.13 7.97 -3.92
C VAL A 10 -2.82 8.42 -5.35
N ALA A 11 -3.49 9.45 -5.84
CA ALA A 11 -3.27 9.96 -7.19
C ALA A 11 -1.83 10.46 -7.40
N GLU A 12 -1.23 11.09 -6.39
CA GLU A 12 0.17 11.53 -6.43
C GLU A 12 1.15 10.35 -6.49
N LEU A 13 0.90 9.29 -5.71
CA LEU A 13 1.71 8.06 -5.78
C LEU A 13 1.54 7.36 -7.13
N ASP A 14 0.30 7.26 -7.65
CA ASP A 14 0.01 6.59 -8.91
C ASP A 14 0.61 7.34 -10.12
N ALA A 15 0.88 8.64 -9.99
CA ALA A 15 1.59 9.43 -11.00
C ALA A 15 3.11 9.17 -11.05
N ARG A 16 3.64 8.35 -10.13
CA ARG A 16 5.08 8.05 -9.98
C ARG A 16 5.32 6.54 -9.98
N PRO A 17 5.09 5.85 -11.12
CA PRO A 17 5.17 4.39 -11.20
C PRO A 17 6.55 3.84 -10.79
N GLU A 18 7.61 4.62 -10.96
CA GLU A 18 8.97 4.27 -10.56
C GLU A 18 9.13 4.00 -9.05
N LEU A 19 8.22 4.52 -8.21
CA LEU A 19 8.23 4.25 -6.76
C LEU A 19 7.82 2.81 -6.43
N PHE A 20 7.10 2.14 -7.34
CA PHE A 20 6.66 0.75 -7.17
C PHE A 20 7.68 -0.24 -7.73
N GLU A 21 8.88 0.22 -8.07
CA GLU A 21 10.00 -0.58 -8.54
C GLU A 21 11.21 -0.45 -7.60
N GLY A 22 12.06 -1.48 -7.60
CA GLY A 22 13.31 -1.47 -6.83
C GLY A 22 13.14 -1.54 -5.31
N VAL A 23 14.16 -1.06 -4.59
CA VAL A 23 14.33 -1.33 -3.14
C VAL A 23 13.26 -0.72 -2.24
N ILE A 24 12.57 0.34 -2.71
CA ILE A 24 11.51 1.01 -1.95
C ILE A 24 10.09 0.54 -2.34
N ALA A 25 9.96 -0.33 -3.34
CA ALA A 25 8.68 -0.75 -3.92
C ALA A 25 7.70 -1.23 -2.84
N ALA A 26 8.14 -2.13 -1.96
CA ALA A 26 7.31 -2.67 -0.90
C ALA A 26 6.77 -1.58 0.05
N GLN A 27 7.57 -0.55 0.36
CA GLN A 27 7.14 0.56 1.20
C GLN A 27 6.13 1.45 0.49
N ALA A 28 6.39 1.81 -0.77
CA ALA A 28 5.47 2.63 -1.56
C ALA A 28 4.11 1.94 -1.76
N LEU A 29 4.12 0.62 -2.04
CA LEU A 29 2.91 -0.20 -2.16
C LEU A 29 2.15 -0.28 -0.83
N ALA A 30 2.85 -0.41 0.30
CA ALA A 30 2.22 -0.42 1.62
C ALA A 30 1.56 0.92 1.97
N VAL A 31 2.23 2.05 1.69
CA VAL A 31 1.67 3.40 1.89
C VAL A 31 0.44 3.58 1.00
N ARG A 32 0.50 3.17 -0.26
CA ARG A 32 -0.65 3.19 -1.17
C ARG A 32 -1.82 2.38 -0.63
N ALA A 33 -1.55 1.19 -0.07
CA ALA A 33 -2.58 0.36 0.56
C ALA A 33 -3.26 1.06 1.75
N ASP A 34 -2.45 1.68 2.63
CA ASP A 34 -2.96 2.45 3.79
C ASP A 34 -3.87 3.61 3.34
N LEU A 35 -3.48 4.34 2.30
CA LEU A 35 -4.26 5.45 1.75
C LEU A 35 -5.55 4.98 1.06
N LEU A 36 -5.50 3.89 0.30
CA LEU A 36 -6.69 3.28 -0.32
C LEU A 36 -7.70 2.81 0.72
N ARG A 37 -7.21 2.27 1.85
CA ARG A 37 -8.06 1.91 2.98
C ARG A 37 -8.72 3.15 3.58
N ALA A 38 -7.96 4.22 3.81
CA ALA A 38 -8.48 5.49 4.33
C ALA A 38 -9.51 6.15 3.38
N ALA A 39 -9.36 5.96 2.07
CA ALA A 39 -10.30 6.39 1.04
C ALA A 39 -11.52 5.47 0.86
N GLY A 40 -11.69 4.44 1.71
CA GLY A 40 -12.80 3.49 1.61
C GLY A 40 -12.77 2.65 0.32
N ARG A 41 -11.58 2.19 -0.10
CA ARG A 41 -11.38 1.29 -1.25
C ARG A 41 -10.73 -0.02 -0.79
N PRO A 42 -11.45 -0.85 -0.01
CA PRO A 42 -10.81 -1.93 0.72
C PRO A 42 -10.22 -3.03 -0.15
N GLU A 43 -10.82 -3.33 -1.29
CA GLU A 43 -10.35 -4.34 -2.24
C GLU A 43 -9.04 -3.91 -2.91
N ARG A 44 -8.93 -2.61 -3.25
CA ARG A 44 -7.70 -2.05 -3.82
C ARG A 44 -6.58 -1.97 -2.79
N ALA A 45 -6.92 -1.70 -1.52
CA ALA A 45 -5.94 -1.75 -0.43
C ALA A 45 -5.41 -3.18 -0.23
N ALA A 46 -6.27 -4.20 -0.25
CA ALA A 46 -5.85 -5.60 -0.17
C ALA A 46 -4.91 -5.97 -1.33
N ALA A 47 -5.24 -5.60 -2.56
CA ALA A 47 -4.36 -5.83 -3.72
C ALA A 47 -2.99 -5.16 -3.56
N ALA A 48 -2.95 -3.92 -3.04
CA ALA A 48 -1.71 -3.20 -2.81
C ALA A 48 -0.85 -3.83 -1.70
N TYR A 49 -1.45 -4.32 -0.59
CA TYR A 49 -0.71 -5.08 0.42
C TYR A 49 -0.16 -6.40 -0.12
N ALA A 50 -0.92 -7.11 -0.96
CA ALA A 50 -0.45 -8.34 -1.61
C ALA A 50 0.77 -8.05 -2.49
N HIS A 51 0.71 -7.01 -3.33
CA HIS A 51 1.86 -6.60 -4.15
C HIS A 51 3.06 -6.17 -3.27
N ALA A 52 2.82 -5.46 -2.17
CA ALA A 52 3.89 -5.08 -1.25
C ALA A 52 4.61 -6.31 -0.66
N LEU A 53 3.85 -7.38 -0.38
CA LEU A 53 4.36 -8.64 0.15
C LEU A 53 5.23 -9.37 -0.89
N ASP A 54 4.83 -9.34 -2.16
CA ASP A 54 5.61 -9.91 -3.26
C ASP A 54 6.88 -9.10 -3.55
N ALA A 55 6.84 -7.78 -3.33
CA ALA A 55 7.95 -6.86 -3.58
C ALA A 55 9.04 -6.87 -2.47
N THR A 56 8.85 -7.59 -1.36
CA THR A 56 9.82 -7.64 -0.25
C THR A 56 10.37 -9.04 0.02
N THR A 57 11.68 -9.10 0.24
CA THR A 57 12.39 -10.26 0.76
C THR A 57 12.67 -10.16 2.27
N ASP A 58 12.34 -9.03 2.91
CA ASP A 58 12.52 -8.84 4.35
C ASP A 58 11.38 -9.54 5.10
N GLU A 59 11.73 -10.59 5.82
CA GLU A 59 10.79 -11.45 6.53
C GLU A 59 10.03 -10.74 7.66
N ARG A 60 10.58 -9.68 8.27
CA ARG A 60 9.82 -8.85 9.23
C ARG A 60 8.76 -8.03 8.52
N VAL A 61 9.10 -7.44 7.38
CA VAL A 61 8.17 -6.67 6.55
C VAL A 61 7.08 -7.59 6.00
N ARG A 62 7.43 -8.79 5.51
CA ARG A 62 6.47 -9.80 5.03
C ARG A 62 5.43 -10.15 6.08
N ARG A 63 5.83 -10.45 7.32
CA ARG A 63 4.89 -10.74 8.42
C ARG A 63 3.97 -9.57 8.75
N PHE A 64 4.51 -8.35 8.76
CA PHE A 64 3.71 -7.14 8.99
C PHE A 64 2.66 -6.97 7.89
N LEU A 65 3.04 -7.07 6.62
CA LEU A 65 2.14 -6.92 5.48
C LEU A 65 1.10 -8.04 5.40
N ALA A 66 1.49 -9.29 5.69
CA ALA A 66 0.55 -10.41 5.75
C ALA A 66 -0.53 -10.20 6.82
N ARG A 67 -0.17 -9.67 7.99
CA ARG A 67 -1.13 -9.33 9.04
C ARG A 67 -2.09 -8.24 8.58
N ARG A 68 -1.58 -7.17 7.97
CA ARG A 68 -2.40 -6.08 7.42
C ARG A 68 -3.36 -6.55 6.34
N LEU A 69 -2.91 -7.43 5.44
CA LEU A 69 -3.74 -8.03 4.41
C LEU A 69 -4.88 -8.86 5.01
N ALA A 70 -4.59 -9.69 6.01
CA ALA A 70 -5.61 -10.48 6.71
C ALA A 70 -6.63 -9.59 7.45
N GLU A 71 -6.16 -8.55 8.14
CA GLU A 71 -7.04 -7.54 8.77
C GLU A 71 -7.96 -6.88 7.73
N GLN A 72 -7.43 -6.58 6.55
CA GLN A 72 -8.16 -5.92 5.47
C GLN A 72 -9.21 -6.81 4.78
N GLN A 73 -8.97 -8.12 4.72
CA GLN A 73 -9.88 -9.09 4.10
C GLN A 73 -10.97 -9.60 5.05
N GLY A 74 -10.80 -9.40 6.36
CA GLY A 74 -11.76 -9.80 7.39
C GLY A 74 -12.70 -8.68 7.87
N ALA A 75 -12.54 -7.45 7.35
CA ALA A 75 -13.34 -6.26 7.69
C ALA A 75 -14.37 -5.96 6.60
#